data_AF-E7REE5-F1
#
_entry.id   AF-E7REE5-F1
#
_cell.length_a   1.000
_cell.length_b   1.000
_cell.length_c   1.000
_cell.angle_alpha   90.00
_cell.angle_beta   90.00
_cell.angle_gamma   90.00
#
_symmetry.space_group_name_H-M   'P 1'
#
loop_
_entity.id
_entity.type
_entity.pdbx_description
1 polymer ?
#
loop_
_entity_poly.entity_id
_entity_poly.type
_entity_poly.pdbx_seq_one_letter_code
_entity_poly.pdbx_strand_id
1 'polypeptide(L)'
;MMGPDWGIGWGMGGGLWLIILLVIIIGFAMYFFMKNNNNSNTNNNFPSSRKDSSADAMEIAKTRLAKGEITAEEFEEIKKKLL
;
A
#
# COMPACT_ATOMS: atom_id res chain seq x y z
N MET A 1 41.04 -19.38 11.24
CA MET A 1 39.85 -18.65 10.77
C MET A 1 38.74 -19.00 11.74
N MET A 2 38.46 -18.12 12.71
CA MET A 2 37.42 -18.31 13.71
C MET A 2 36.18 -17.58 13.20
N GLY A 3 35.19 -18.34 12.71
CA GLY A 3 33.87 -17.79 12.40
C GLY A 3 33.20 -17.33 13.70
N PRO A 4 32.41 -16.25 13.67
CA PRO A 4 31.67 -15.85 14.85
C PRO A 4 30.58 -16.90 15.09
N ASP A 5 30.81 -17.69 16.13
CA ASP A 5 29.85 -18.59 16.75
C ASP A 5 28.70 -17.72 17.27
N TRP A 6 27.68 -17.53 16.44
CA TRP A 6 26.40 -16.95 16.84
C TRP A 6 25.66 -18.01 17.63
N GLY A 7 26.21 -18.33 18.80
CA GLY A 7 25.57 -19.13 19.82
C GLY A 7 24.35 -18.38 20.30
N ILE A 8 23.24 -18.56 19.58
CA ILE A 8 21.95 -18.10 20.06
C ILE A 8 21.55 -19.05 21.18
N GLY A 9 22.00 -18.72 22.38
CA GLY A 9 21.54 -19.27 23.64
C GLY A 9 20.09 -18.87 23.88
N TRP A 10 19.17 -19.45 23.10
CA TRP A 10 17.75 -19.48 23.42
C TRP A 10 17.58 -20.43 24.59
N GLY A 11 17.79 -19.91 25.79
CA GLY A 11 17.49 -20.59 27.04
C GLY A 11 16.08 -21.17 26.99
N MET A 12 16.02 -22.49 27.12
CA MET A 12 14.85 -23.35 27.15
C MET A 12 13.84 -22.84 28.19
N GLY A 13 12.93 -21.95 27.77
CA GLY A 13 11.81 -21.44 28.58
C GLY A 13 11.64 -19.92 28.59
N GLY A 14 12.70 -19.13 28.45
CA GLY A 14 12.61 -17.65 28.54
C GLY A 14 12.49 -16.93 27.20
N GLY A 15 13.13 -17.48 26.17
CA GLY A 15 13.19 -16.80 24.88
C GLY A 15 11.95 -16.99 24.01
N LEU A 16 11.20 -18.10 24.17
CA LEU A 16 9.92 -18.28 23.47
C LEU A 16 8.90 -17.19 23.85
N TRP A 17 8.86 -16.80 25.12
CA TRP A 17 8.01 -15.70 25.58
C TRP A 17 8.37 -14.35 24.96
N LEU A 18 9.68 -14.08 24.80
CA LEU A 18 10.15 -12.87 24.12
C LEU A 18 9.82 -12.88 22.62
N ILE A 19 9.92 -14.03 21.96
CA ILE A 19 9.53 -14.19 20.54
C ILE A 19 8.03 -13.91 20.38
N ILE A 20 7.20 -14.50 21.23
CA ILE A 20 5.74 -14.31 21.20
C ILE A 20 5.36 -12.84 21.39
N LEU A 21 5.97 -12.17 22.36
CA LEU A 21 5.75 -10.75 22.62
C LEU A 21 6.18 -9.87 21.42
N LEU A 22 7.31 -10.20 20.79
CA LEU A 22 7.80 -9.51 19.60
C LEU A 22 6.85 -9.68 18.41
N VAL A 23 6.34 -10.89 18.18
CA VAL A 23 5.35 -11.18 17.12
C VAL A 23 4.06 -10.37 17.33
N ILE A 24 3.59 -10.26 18.57
CA ILE A 24 2.41 -9.45 18.92
C ILE A 24 2.62 -7.97 18.62
N ILE A 25 3.77 -7.42 19.01
CA ILE A 25 4.11 -6.02 18.74
C ILE A 25 4.17 -5.74 17.23
N ILE A 26 4.83 -6.61 16.47
CA ILE A 26 4.98 -6.46 15.01
C ILE A 26 3.62 -6.61 14.32
N GLY A 27 2.81 -7.58 14.74
CA GLY A 27 1.46 -7.79 14.22
C GLY A 27 0.55 -6.59 14.47
N PHE A 28 0.62 -6.00 15.68
CA PHE A 28 -0.16 -4.81 16.02
C PHE A 28 0.32 -3.57 15.26
N ALA A 29 1.63 -3.40 15.12
CA ALA A 29 2.21 -2.34 14.29
C ALA A 29 1.73 -2.46 12.84
N MET A 30 1.82 -3.66 12.23
CA MET A 30 1.30 -3.89 10.89
C MET A 30 -0.19 -3.60 10.78
N TYR A 31 -1.01 -4.05 11.74
CA TYR A 31 -2.45 -3.76 11.74
C TYR A 31 -2.75 -2.25 11.78
N PHE A 32 -2.03 -1.50 12.63
CA PHE A 32 -2.20 -0.06 12.75
C PHE A 32 -1.72 0.68 11.49
N PHE A 33 -0.57 0.30 10.96
CA PHE A 33 -0.06 0.84 9.70
C PHE A 33 -0.98 0.51 8.52
N MET A 34 -1.52 -0.70 8.42
CA MET A 34 -2.41 -1.10 7.33
C MET A 34 -3.77 -0.40 7.42
N LYS A 35 -4.27 -0.14 8.64
CA LYS A 35 -5.47 0.67 8.87
C LYS A 35 -5.24 2.15 8.53
N ASN A 36 -4.02 2.68 8.75
CA ASN A 36 -3.66 4.06 8.44
C ASN A 36 -3.28 4.26 6.96
N ASN A 37 -2.72 3.24 6.31
CA ASN A 37 -2.30 3.28 4.90
C ASN A 37 -3.45 3.13 3.90
N ASN A 38 -4.65 2.71 4.33
CA ASN A 38 -5.83 2.74 3.47
C ASN A 38 -6.26 4.17 3.05
N ASN A 39 -5.71 5.21 3.67
CA ASN A 39 -5.91 6.61 3.27
C ASN A 39 -4.76 7.21 2.47
N SER A 40 -3.67 6.47 2.26
CA SER A 40 -2.52 6.98 1.51
C SER A 40 -2.26 6.10 0.30
N ASN A 41 -2.98 6.42 -0.77
CA ASN A 41 -2.50 6.39 -2.16
C ASN A 41 -1.44 5.34 -2.45
N THR A 42 -1.76 4.07 -2.24
CA THR A 42 -0.93 3.02 -2.79
C THR A 42 -1.51 2.67 -4.14
N ASN A 43 -0.98 3.38 -5.14
CA ASN A 43 -0.93 3.01 -6.55
C ASN A 43 -0.19 1.67 -6.69
N ASN A 44 -0.75 0.62 -6.09
CA ASN A 44 -0.32 -0.75 -6.25
C ASN A 44 -1.14 -1.32 -7.39
N ASN A 45 -0.46 -1.42 -8.54
CA ASN A 45 -0.80 -2.29 -9.65
C ASN A 45 -1.04 -3.72 -9.18
N PHE A 46 -2.25 -4.02 -8.71
CA PHE A 46 -2.74 -5.39 -8.58
C PHE A 46 -4.01 -5.54 -9.43
N PRO A 47 -4.05 -6.49 -10.38
CA PRO A 47 -5.18 -6.65 -11.28
C PRO A 47 -6.24 -7.42 -10.51
N SER A 48 -7.18 -6.72 -9.89
CA SER A 48 -8.30 -7.38 -9.22
C SER A 48 -9.57 -6.61 -9.47
N SER A 49 -10.35 -7.19 -10.39
CA SER A 49 -11.80 -7.13 -10.47
C SER A 49 -12.45 -5.76 -10.58
N ARG A 50 -12.84 -5.41 -11.82
CA ARG A 50 -13.95 -4.49 -12.15
C ARG A 50 -13.97 -3.21 -11.29
N LYS A 51 -12.95 -2.36 -11.42
CA LYS A 51 -13.14 -0.95 -11.11
C LYS A 51 -14.03 -0.36 -12.19
N ASP A 52 -15.09 0.31 -11.76
CA ASP A 52 -16.01 1.07 -12.60
C ASP A 52 -15.27 1.78 -13.73
N SER A 53 -15.63 1.48 -14.98
CA SER A 53 -15.01 2.09 -16.17
C SER A 53 -15.05 3.62 -16.14
N SER A 54 -15.95 4.21 -15.35
CA SER A 54 -16.02 5.66 -15.09
C SER A 54 -14.86 6.16 -14.22
N ALA A 55 -14.44 5.41 -13.20
CA ALA A 55 -13.30 5.76 -12.35
C ALA A 55 -11.97 5.73 -13.15
N ASP A 56 -11.81 4.74 -14.01
CA ASP A 56 -10.64 4.62 -14.89
C ASP A 56 -10.61 5.75 -15.94
N ALA A 57 -11.77 6.07 -16.55
CA ALA A 57 -11.87 7.17 -17.51
C ALA A 57 -11.54 8.54 -16.89
N MET A 58 -11.95 8.79 -15.64
CA MET A 58 -11.64 10.02 -14.92
C MET A 58 -10.15 10.13 -14.56
N GLU A 59 -9.51 9.01 -14.19
CA GLU A 59 -8.07 8.95 -13.88
C GLU A 59 -7.21 9.17 -15.13
N ILE A 60 -7.61 8.59 -16.27
CA ILE A 60 -6.99 8.82 -17.57
C ILE A 60 -7.10 10.29 -17.99
N ALA A 61 -8.28 10.90 -17.87
CA ALA A 61 -8.50 12.31 -18.22
C ALA A 61 -7.62 13.24 -17.37
N LYS A 62 -7.51 12.98 -16.05
CA LYS A 62 -6.66 13.76 -15.15
C LYS A 62 -5.17 13.65 -15.50
N THR A 63 -4.73 12.46 -15.89
CA THR A 63 -3.35 12.21 -16.31
C THR A 63 -3.00 13.00 -17.58
N ARG A 64 -3.90 13.04 -18.57
CA ARG A 64 -3.70 13.80 -19.82
C ARG A 64 -3.68 15.31 -19.59
N LEU A 65 -4.54 15.81 -18.69
CA LEU A 65 -4.53 17.22 -18.29
C LEU A 65 -3.19 17.60 -17.66
N ALA A 66 -2.65 16.77 -16.76
CA ALA A 66 -1.35 17.01 -16.12
C ALA A 66 -0.18 16.99 -17.11
N LYS A 67 -0.30 16.23 -18.21
CA LYS A 67 0.66 16.24 -19.31
C LYS A 67 0.48 17.43 -20.27
N GLY A 68 -0.62 18.18 -20.15
CA GLY A 68 -0.99 19.24 -21.09
C GLY A 68 -1.44 18.72 -22.46
N GLU A 69 -1.82 17.44 -22.56
CA GLU A 69 -2.35 16.83 -23.79
C GLU A 69 -3.79 17.25 -24.07
N ILE A 70 -4.52 17.67 -23.03
CA ILE A 70 -5.88 18.21 -23.11
C ILE A 70 -5.97 19.50 -22.32
N THR A 71 -6.91 20.35 -22.68
CA THR A 71 -7.20 21.58 -21.96
C THR A 71 -8.11 21.34 -20.74
N ALA A 72 -8.17 22.29 -19.81
CA ALA A 72 -9.08 22.21 -18.66
C ALA A 72 -10.56 22.15 -19.09
N GLU A 73 -10.91 22.78 -20.21
CA GLU A 73 -12.27 22.78 -20.77
C GLU A 73 -12.67 21.39 -21.26
N GLU A 74 -11.79 20.72 -22.02
CA GLU A 74 -12.01 19.34 -22.48
C GLU A 74 -12.10 18.35 -21.31
N PHE A 75 -11.31 18.57 -20.26
CA PHE A 75 -11.40 17.76 -19.04
C PHE A 75 -12.77 17.89 -18.36
N GLU A 76 -13.33 19.10 -18.30
CA GLU A 76 -14.66 19.32 -17.72
C GLU A 76 -15.77 18.66 -18.53
N GLU A 77 -15.68 18.67 -19.86
CA GLU A 77 -16.66 18.02 -20.73
C GLU A 77 -16.65 16.49 -20.54
N ILE A 78 -15.46 15.88 -20.47
CA ILE A 78 -15.29 14.46 -20.18
C ILE A 78 -15.86 14.14 -18.79
N LYS A 79 -15.56 14.96 -17.79
CA LYS A 79 -16.07 14.79 -16.42
C LYS A 79 -17.60 14.85 -16.37
N LYS A 80 -18.23 15.75 -17.12
CA LYS A 80 -19.71 15.86 -17.20
C LYS A 80 -20.35 14.68 -17.92
N LYS A 81 -19.65 14.07 -18.89
CA LYS A 81 -20.14 12.94 -19.67
C LYS A 81 -20.04 11.60 -18.95
N LEU A 82 -19.16 11.51 -17.95
CA LEU A 82 -18.91 10.32 -17.13
C LEU A 82 -19.79 10.24 -15.87
N LEU A 83 -20.55 11.29 -15.56
CA LEU A 83 -21.39 11.48 -14.37
C LEU A 83 -22.87 11.34 -14.76
#